data_AF-A0A9K3CYZ9-F1
#
_entry.id   AF-A0A9K3CYZ9-F1
#
_cell.length_a   1.000
_cell.length_b   1.000
_cell.length_c   1.000
_cell.angle_alpha   90.00
_cell.angle_beta   90.00
_cell.angle_gamma   90.00
#
_symmetry.space_group_name_H-M   'P 1'
#
loop_
_entity.id
_entity.type
_entity.pdbx_description
1 polymer ?
#
loop_
_entity_poly.entity_id
_entity_poly.type
_entity_poly.pdbx_seq_one_letter_code
_entity_poly.pdbx_strand_id
1 'polypeptide(L)'
;LMRVEAGLPGEGFVFCCLNQVYKIDPSTFHAFMTILEKVDNSHLVLLKYPPQSMKHIQSYVATHYPALRERIRFLDVVEQKQHIMRSRLMGLFLDTPSCNGHSTVAESLFAGLPVVTYPGNKMPSRVAASMLHAVGLDELVAKDYREYVSLAVRMATDQTYYTDVRSRLIASRHSAPLWDRHQWCAHMDRALMCAARHWTLGGSPMTFTVSDCDVDSGTILRREVELHQAPDPPGWTGDRDHHQRPKMAEGERERERTADTAVSPSSLTDVVPPEAKRGPSE
;
A
#
# COMPACT_ATOMS: atom_id res chain seq x y z
N LEU A 1 9.94 -24.16 -2.72
CA LEU A 1 8.57 -23.87 -2.27
C LEU A 1 7.63 -24.14 -3.44
N MET A 2 6.94 -25.26 -3.40
CA MET A 2 5.87 -25.59 -4.35
C MET A 2 4.60 -24.81 -3.98
N ARG A 3 3.65 -24.66 -4.93
CA ARG A 3 2.39 -23.93 -4.69
C ARG A 3 1.60 -24.50 -3.50
N VAL A 4 1.45 -25.81 -3.44
CA VAL A 4 0.69 -26.51 -2.39
C VAL A 4 1.28 -26.27 -1.00
N GLU A 5 2.62 -26.30 -0.88
CA GLU A 5 3.33 -25.98 0.37
C GLU A 5 3.08 -24.54 0.84
N ALA A 6 2.78 -23.63 -0.09
CA ALA A 6 2.46 -22.23 0.20
C ALA A 6 0.95 -21.97 0.43
N GLY A 7 0.12 -23.02 0.48
CA GLY A 7 -1.34 -22.91 0.61
C GLY A 7 -2.04 -22.47 -0.67
N LEU A 8 -1.37 -22.57 -1.82
CA LEU A 8 -1.92 -22.20 -3.13
C LEU A 8 -2.45 -23.42 -3.89
N PRO A 9 -3.38 -23.23 -4.84
CA PRO A 9 -3.82 -24.27 -5.75
C PRO A 9 -2.65 -24.91 -6.52
N GLY A 10 -2.70 -26.22 -6.73
CA GLY A 10 -1.64 -26.95 -7.46
C GLY A 10 -1.62 -26.61 -8.95
N GLU A 11 -2.78 -26.36 -9.55
CA GLU A 11 -2.96 -26.04 -10.96
C GLU A 11 -3.73 -24.73 -11.16
N GLY A 12 -3.82 -24.29 -12.41
CA GLY A 12 -4.60 -23.13 -12.80
C GLY A 12 -3.91 -21.77 -12.60
N PHE A 13 -4.57 -20.73 -13.10
CA PHE A 13 -4.10 -19.36 -12.94
C PHE A 13 -4.51 -18.82 -11.56
N VAL A 14 -3.56 -18.23 -10.83
CA VAL A 14 -3.81 -17.74 -9.47
C VAL A 14 -3.85 -16.22 -9.47
N PHE A 15 -5.06 -15.67 -9.44
CA PHE A 15 -5.28 -14.28 -9.06
C PHE A 15 -5.14 -14.14 -7.55
N CYS A 16 -4.68 -12.98 -7.07
CA CYS A 16 -4.68 -12.70 -5.65
C CYS A 16 -5.05 -11.25 -5.34
N CYS A 17 -5.62 -11.04 -4.16
CA CYS A 17 -5.72 -9.74 -3.53
C CYS A 17 -5.33 -9.93 -2.06
N LEU A 18 -4.08 -9.59 -1.74
CA LEU A 18 -3.51 -9.80 -0.41
C LEU A 18 -3.66 -8.58 0.51
N ASN A 19 -4.48 -7.61 0.09
CA ASN A 19 -4.91 -6.49 0.91
C ASN A 19 -5.80 -6.97 2.07
N GLN A 20 -5.91 -6.16 3.12
CA GLN A 20 -6.95 -6.37 4.13
C GLN A 20 -8.33 -6.21 3.49
N VAL A 21 -9.28 -7.04 3.94
CA VAL A 21 -10.60 -7.17 3.30
C VAL A 21 -11.38 -5.86 3.23
N TYR A 22 -11.18 -4.92 4.16
CA TYR A 22 -11.92 -3.65 4.18
C TYR A 22 -11.66 -2.79 2.94
N LYS A 23 -10.59 -3.07 2.20
CA LYS A 23 -10.27 -2.41 0.92
C LYS A 23 -11.07 -2.96 -0.26
N ILE A 24 -11.73 -4.10 -0.09
CA ILE A 24 -12.50 -4.77 -1.13
C ILE A 24 -13.97 -4.36 -0.99
N ASP A 25 -14.38 -3.35 -1.75
CA ASP A 25 -15.78 -2.95 -1.83
C ASP A 25 -16.62 -3.89 -2.74
N PRO A 26 -17.97 -3.83 -2.70
CA PRO A 26 -18.82 -4.72 -3.50
C PRO A 26 -18.58 -4.66 -5.01
N SER A 27 -18.26 -3.48 -5.57
CA SER A 27 -18.01 -3.33 -7.01
C SER A 27 -16.69 -4.00 -7.39
N THR A 28 -15.67 -3.83 -6.55
CA THR A 28 -14.38 -4.52 -6.70
C THR A 28 -14.54 -6.03 -6.61
N PHE A 29 -15.29 -6.51 -5.61
CA PHE A 29 -15.51 -7.95 -5.45
C PHE A 29 -16.31 -8.55 -6.62
N HIS A 30 -17.32 -7.83 -7.13
CA HIS A 30 -18.04 -8.23 -8.33
C HIS A 30 -17.10 -8.36 -9.54
N ALA A 31 -16.20 -7.38 -9.75
CA ALA A 31 -15.20 -7.46 -10.81
C ALA A 31 -14.30 -8.69 -10.67
N PHE A 32 -13.91 -9.07 -9.45
CA PHE A 32 -13.14 -10.30 -9.20
C PHE A 32 -13.93 -11.54 -9.62
N MET A 33 -15.23 -11.62 -9.30
CA MET A 33 -16.07 -12.74 -9.72
C MET A 33 -16.21 -12.79 -11.24
N THR A 34 -16.45 -11.65 -11.90
CA THR A 34 -16.51 -11.56 -13.37
C THR A 34 -15.21 -12.04 -14.03
N ILE A 35 -14.05 -11.76 -13.45
CA ILE A 35 -12.76 -12.27 -13.93
C ILE A 35 -12.73 -13.80 -13.83
N LEU A 36 -13.11 -14.38 -12.70
CA LEU A 36 -13.12 -15.83 -12.50
C LEU A 36 -14.13 -16.58 -13.37
N GLU A 37 -15.25 -15.94 -13.74
CA GLU A 37 -16.22 -16.49 -14.70
C GLU A 37 -15.68 -16.51 -16.13
N LYS A 38 -14.78 -15.57 -16.47
CA LYS A 38 -14.18 -15.45 -17.82
C LYS A 38 -12.91 -16.27 -18.00
N VAL A 39 -12.27 -16.68 -16.90
CA VAL A 39 -11.02 -17.45 -16.92
C VAL A 39 -11.26 -18.80 -16.27
N ASP A 40 -11.41 -19.82 -17.10
CA ASP A 40 -11.50 -21.20 -16.63
C ASP A 40 -10.22 -21.65 -15.94
N ASN A 41 -10.36 -22.63 -15.04
CA ASN A 41 -9.26 -23.16 -14.23
C ASN A 41 -8.43 -22.05 -13.56
N SER A 42 -9.12 -21.09 -12.93
CA SER A 42 -8.49 -20.01 -12.17
C SER A 42 -8.99 -19.97 -10.73
N HIS A 43 -8.18 -19.36 -9.88
CA HIS A 43 -8.44 -19.21 -8.45
C HIS A 43 -8.21 -17.78 -8.01
N LEU A 44 -8.99 -17.33 -7.03
CA LEU A 44 -8.76 -16.09 -6.31
C LEU A 44 -8.28 -16.39 -4.91
N VAL A 45 -7.10 -15.87 -4.58
CA VAL A 45 -6.49 -15.98 -3.26
C VAL A 45 -6.63 -14.66 -2.51
N LEU A 46 -7.28 -14.70 -1.35
CA LEU A 46 -7.50 -13.56 -0.47
C LEU A 46 -6.72 -13.71 0.84
N LEU A 47 -6.40 -12.59 1.49
CA LEU A 47 -5.83 -12.61 2.83
C LEU A 47 -6.92 -12.95 3.86
N LYS A 48 -6.66 -13.92 4.74
CA LYS A 48 -7.55 -14.32 5.83
C LYS A 48 -7.47 -13.35 7.01
N TYR A 49 -7.79 -12.08 6.79
CA TYR A 49 -7.72 -11.05 7.83
C TYR A 49 -8.78 -9.94 7.65
N PRO A 50 -9.59 -9.67 8.69
CA PRO A 50 -9.71 -10.42 9.95
C PRO A 50 -10.40 -11.80 9.73
N PRO A 51 -10.25 -12.80 10.62
CA PRO A 51 -10.78 -14.15 10.40
C PRO A 51 -12.29 -14.23 10.10
N GLN A 52 -13.09 -13.30 10.63
CA GLN A 52 -14.53 -13.22 10.42
C GLN A 52 -14.89 -12.94 8.96
N SER A 53 -14.03 -12.23 8.24
CA SER A 53 -14.25 -11.85 6.85
C SER A 53 -14.32 -13.05 5.90
N MET A 54 -13.55 -14.10 6.20
CA MET A 54 -13.55 -15.35 5.44
C MET A 54 -14.95 -15.96 5.40
N LYS A 55 -15.60 -16.10 6.56
CA LYS A 55 -16.95 -16.68 6.66
C LYS A 55 -17.97 -15.85 5.88
N HIS A 56 -17.86 -14.52 5.96
CA HIS A 56 -18.76 -13.62 5.24
C HIS A 56 -18.61 -13.77 3.72
N ILE A 57 -17.38 -13.71 3.22
CA ILE A 57 -17.09 -13.88 1.78
C ILE A 57 -17.54 -15.27 1.30
N GLN A 58 -17.25 -16.32 2.06
CA GLN A 58 -17.67 -17.69 1.69
C GLN A 58 -19.20 -17.81 1.62
N SER A 59 -19.92 -17.23 2.58
CA SER A 59 -21.39 -17.22 2.57
C SER A 59 -21.95 -16.44 1.38
N TYR A 60 -21.39 -15.25 1.11
CA TYR A 60 -21.76 -14.41 -0.01
C TYR A 60 -21.54 -15.11 -1.36
N VAL A 61 -20.36 -15.71 -1.55
CA VAL A 61 -20.03 -16.50 -2.76
C VAL A 61 -20.92 -17.72 -2.88
N ALA A 62 -21.20 -18.46 -1.80
CA ALA A 62 -22.10 -19.61 -1.83
C ALA A 62 -23.53 -19.23 -2.26
N THR A 63 -23.96 -18.01 -1.93
CA THR A 63 -25.31 -17.52 -2.24
C THR A 63 -25.41 -16.94 -3.65
N HIS A 64 -24.44 -16.13 -4.05
CA HIS A 64 -24.51 -15.35 -5.31
C HIS A 64 -23.67 -15.93 -6.46
N TYR A 65 -22.62 -16.71 -6.15
CA TYR A 65 -21.68 -17.28 -7.13
C TYR A 65 -21.35 -18.76 -6.80
N PRO A 66 -22.34 -19.64 -6.64
CA PRO A 66 -22.13 -21.00 -6.12
C PRO A 66 -21.11 -21.81 -6.95
N ALA A 67 -21.06 -21.60 -8.27
CA ALA A 67 -20.11 -22.26 -9.16
C ALA A 67 -18.64 -21.87 -8.93
N LEU A 68 -18.38 -20.72 -8.29
CA LEU A 68 -17.02 -20.22 -8.02
C LEU A 68 -16.52 -20.58 -6.61
N ARG A 69 -17.36 -21.20 -5.76
CA ARG A 69 -17.03 -21.45 -4.34
C ARG A 69 -15.67 -22.11 -4.14
N GLU A 70 -15.36 -23.15 -4.91
CA GLU A 70 -14.09 -23.91 -4.80
C GLU A 70 -12.88 -23.18 -5.40
N ARG A 71 -13.14 -22.08 -6.14
CA ARG A 71 -12.12 -21.23 -6.74
C ARG A 71 -11.61 -20.13 -5.78
N ILE A 72 -12.32 -19.88 -4.67
CA ILE A 72 -11.91 -18.88 -3.66
C ILE A 72 -11.09 -19.55 -2.55
N ARG A 73 -9.88 -19.04 -2.32
CA ARG A 73 -8.95 -19.54 -1.30
C ARG A 73 -8.51 -18.42 -0.38
N PHE A 74 -8.13 -18.78 0.84
CA PHE A 74 -7.69 -17.84 1.86
C PHE A 74 -6.32 -18.23 2.38
N LEU A 75 -5.40 -17.28 2.47
CA LEU A 75 -4.09 -17.48 3.06
C LEU A 75 -4.02 -16.81 4.43
N ASP A 76 -3.39 -17.48 5.38
CA ASP A 76 -3.08 -16.88 6.67
C ASP A 76 -2.04 -15.75 6.53
N VAL A 77 -2.06 -14.85 7.51
CA VAL A 77 -1.02 -13.83 7.68
C VAL A 77 0.27 -14.53 8.08
N VAL A 78 1.37 -14.18 7.42
CA VAL A 78 2.70 -14.75 7.64
C VAL A 78 3.71 -13.63 7.75
N GLU A 79 4.93 -13.96 8.18
CA GLU A 79 6.05 -13.02 8.20
C GLU A 79 6.32 -12.44 6.79
N GLN A 80 6.77 -11.19 6.73
CA GLN A 80 7.00 -10.44 5.49
C GLN A 80 7.83 -11.22 4.46
N LYS A 81 8.92 -11.86 4.87
CA LYS A 81 9.78 -12.64 3.95
C LYS A 81 8.99 -13.78 3.30
N GLN A 82 8.17 -14.48 4.07
CA GLN A 82 7.32 -15.55 3.55
C GLN A 82 6.21 -15.00 2.64
N HIS A 83 5.65 -13.84 2.97
CA HIS A 83 4.65 -13.15 2.16
C HIS A 83 5.19 -12.79 0.76
N ILE A 84 6.39 -12.20 0.69
CA ILE A 84 7.06 -11.87 -0.57
C ILE A 84 7.36 -13.14 -1.36
N MET A 85 7.90 -14.18 -0.71
CA MET A 85 8.29 -15.41 -1.38
C MET A 85 7.10 -16.16 -1.99
N ARG A 86 5.96 -16.26 -1.28
CA ARG A 86 4.76 -16.92 -1.81
C ARG A 86 4.09 -16.12 -2.93
N SER A 87 4.19 -14.79 -2.90
CA SER A 87 3.64 -13.92 -3.96
C SER A 87 4.25 -14.23 -5.33
N ARG A 88 5.51 -14.69 -5.38
CA ARG A 88 6.19 -15.11 -6.62
C ARG A 88 5.52 -16.29 -7.33
N LEU A 89 4.76 -17.09 -6.58
CA LEU A 89 4.11 -18.31 -7.06
C LEU A 89 2.71 -18.02 -7.67
N MET A 90 2.20 -16.81 -7.47
CA MET A 90 0.91 -16.36 -7.98
C MET A 90 1.07 -15.79 -9.41
N GLY A 91 -0.07 -15.61 -10.09
CA GLY A 91 -0.14 -15.11 -11.46
C GLY A 91 -0.30 -13.60 -11.53
N LEU A 92 -1.35 -13.05 -10.92
CA LEU A 92 -1.66 -11.62 -11.01
C LEU A 92 -2.25 -11.09 -9.70
N PHE A 93 -1.78 -9.93 -9.26
CA PHE A 93 -2.38 -9.18 -8.17
C PHE A 93 -3.51 -8.28 -8.71
N LEU A 94 -4.70 -8.45 -8.16
CA LEU A 94 -5.87 -7.64 -8.42
C LEU A 94 -5.95 -6.54 -7.35
N ASP A 95 -5.58 -5.31 -7.70
CA ASP A 95 -5.60 -4.18 -6.77
C ASP A 95 -7.02 -3.66 -6.53
N THR A 96 -7.20 -2.93 -5.44
CA THR A 96 -8.49 -2.42 -4.96
C THR A 96 -8.65 -0.92 -5.30
N PRO A 97 -9.51 -0.53 -6.27
CA PRO A 97 -9.60 0.84 -6.78
C PRO A 97 -9.97 1.90 -5.74
N SER A 98 -10.84 1.58 -4.78
CA SER A 98 -11.29 2.54 -3.75
C SER A 98 -10.15 2.94 -2.79
N CYS A 99 -9.25 2.00 -2.49
CA CYS A 99 -8.07 2.20 -1.66
C CYS A 99 -7.05 1.12 -2.02
N ASN A 100 -5.98 1.49 -2.69
CA ASN A 100 -5.02 0.54 -3.25
C ASN A 100 -4.26 -0.20 -2.14
N GLY A 101 -3.60 -1.29 -2.53
CA GLY A 101 -2.42 -1.74 -1.81
C GLY A 101 -1.31 -0.69 -1.92
N HIS A 102 -0.68 -0.36 -0.79
CA HIS A 102 0.51 0.48 -0.78
C HIS A 102 1.72 -0.44 -0.66
N SER A 103 2.10 -0.80 0.58
CA SER A 103 3.21 -1.73 0.84
C SER A 103 2.99 -3.09 0.16
N THR A 104 1.77 -3.62 0.15
CA THR A 104 1.45 -4.91 -0.48
C THR A 104 1.67 -4.91 -2.00
N VAL A 105 1.38 -3.78 -2.67
CA VAL A 105 1.65 -3.62 -4.12
C VAL A 105 3.15 -3.49 -4.35
N ALA A 106 3.87 -2.70 -3.55
CA ALA A 106 5.32 -2.61 -3.63
C ALA A 106 6.00 -3.98 -3.43
N GLU A 107 5.57 -4.75 -2.44
CA GLU A 107 6.05 -6.12 -2.18
C GLU A 107 5.73 -7.07 -3.33
N SER A 108 4.55 -6.96 -3.94
CA SER A 108 4.14 -7.78 -5.09
C SER A 108 4.98 -7.48 -6.33
N LEU A 109 5.15 -6.19 -6.67
CA LEU A 109 6.00 -5.75 -7.77
C LEU A 109 7.45 -6.17 -7.54
N PHE A 110 7.97 -5.99 -6.32
CA PHE A 110 9.30 -6.46 -5.94
C PHE A 110 9.43 -7.99 -6.02
N ALA A 111 8.37 -8.74 -5.72
CA ALA A 111 8.31 -10.20 -5.90
C ALA A 111 8.20 -10.62 -7.38
N GLY A 112 7.94 -9.69 -8.29
CA GLY A 112 7.76 -9.96 -9.73
C GLY A 112 6.38 -10.50 -10.06
N LEU A 113 5.40 -10.20 -9.19
CA LEU A 113 4.00 -10.44 -9.38
C LEU A 113 3.38 -9.18 -10.01
N PRO A 114 2.92 -9.24 -11.28
CA PRO A 114 2.27 -8.10 -11.92
C PRO A 114 1.00 -7.69 -11.16
N VAL A 115 0.65 -6.41 -11.25
CA VAL A 115 -0.50 -5.79 -10.56
C VAL A 115 -1.36 -5.09 -11.60
N VAL A 116 -2.67 -5.32 -11.60
CA VAL A 116 -3.64 -4.50 -12.34
C VAL A 116 -4.37 -3.60 -11.36
N THR A 117 -4.51 -2.32 -11.71
CA THR A 117 -5.21 -1.31 -10.89
C THR A 117 -6.12 -0.44 -11.75
N TYR A 118 -7.03 0.28 -11.10
CA TYR A 118 -7.88 1.31 -11.71
C TYR A 118 -7.85 2.53 -10.79
N PRO A 119 -7.21 3.65 -11.20
CA PRO A 119 -7.02 4.77 -10.31
C PRO A 119 -8.26 5.64 -10.17
N GLY A 120 -8.62 5.95 -8.93
CA GLY A 120 -9.65 6.94 -8.62
C GLY A 120 -9.13 8.37 -8.56
N ASN A 121 -9.93 9.25 -7.95
CA ASN A 121 -9.64 10.68 -7.80
C ASN A 121 -8.96 11.04 -6.46
N LYS A 122 -8.72 10.06 -5.58
CA LYS A 122 -8.11 10.27 -4.26
C LYS A 122 -6.69 9.74 -4.23
N MET A 123 -5.81 10.32 -3.42
CA MET A 123 -4.41 9.84 -3.32
C MET A 123 -4.31 8.33 -3.03
N PRO A 124 -5.05 7.75 -2.04
CA PRO A 124 -4.95 6.31 -1.75
C PRO A 124 -5.43 5.39 -2.88
N SER A 125 -6.19 5.93 -3.84
CA SER A 125 -6.65 5.21 -5.02
C SER A 125 -5.70 5.30 -6.21
N ARG A 126 -4.55 5.98 -6.07
CA ARG A 126 -3.60 6.24 -7.18
C ARG A 126 -2.19 5.74 -6.91
N VAL A 127 -1.94 5.12 -5.75
CA VAL A 127 -0.61 4.67 -5.34
C VAL A 127 -0.12 3.53 -6.23
N ALA A 128 -0.97 2.55 -6.53
CA ALA A 128 -0.57 1.44 -7.39
C ALA A 128 -0.29 1.91 -8.83
N ALA A 129 -1.08 2.85 -9.35
CA ALA A 129 -0.84 3.43 -10.67
C ALA A 129 0.50 4.18 -10.72
N SER A 130 0.84 4.96 -9.68
CA SER A 130 2.13 5.63 -9.56
C SER A 130 3.30 4.63 -9.52
N MET A 131 3.15 3.52 -8.79
CA MET A 131 4.16 2.47 -8.75
C MET A 131 4.32 1.75 -10.10
N LEU A 132 3.22 1.46 -10.80
CA LEU A 132 3.24 0.86 -12.14
C LEU A 132 3.93 1.77 -13.16
N HIS A 133 3.64 3.08 -13.11
CA HIS A 133 4.35 4.08 -13.91
C HIS A 133 5.86 4.06 -13.62
N ALA A 134 6.24 4.06 -12.34
CA ALA A 134 7.65 4.04 -11.94
C ALA A 134 8.40 2.76 -12.36
N VAL A 135 7.71 1.65 -12.61
CA VAL A 135 8.32 0.41 -13.14
C VAL A 135 8.10 0.22 -14.65
N GLY A 136 7.51 1.20 -15.34
CA GLY A 136 7.29 1.18 -16.79
C GLY A 136 6.21 0.19 -17.26
N LEU A 137 5.14 0.03 -16.49
CA LEU A 137 4.01 -0.87 -16.75
C LEU A 137 2.67 -0.12 -16.79
N ASP A 138 2.63 1.04 -17.45
CA ASP A 138 1.42 1.87 -17.57
C ASP A 138 0.25 1.12 -18.21
N GLU A 139 0.51 0.10 -19.04
CA GLU A 139 -0.50 -0.74 -19.67
C GLU A 139 -1.30 -1.63 -18.69
N LEU A 140 -0.88 -1.71 -17.42
CA LEU A 140 -1.64 -2.40 -16.36
C LEU A 140 -2.51 -1.44 -15.54
N VAL A 141 -2.56 -0.16 -15.92
CA VAL A 141 -3.43 0.86 -15.33
C VAL A 141 -4.70 0.99 -16.18
N ALA A 142 -5.80 0.40 -15.69
CA ALA A 142 -7.10 0.48 -16.35
C ALA A 142 -7.75 1.86 -16.20
N LYS A 143 -8.60 2.26 -17.15
CA LYS A 143 -9.39 3.50 -17.10
C LYS A 143 -10.77 3.36 -16.45
N ASP A 144 -11.26 2.13 -16.33
CA ASP A 144 -12.55 1.79 -15.73
C ASP A 144 -12.60 0.31 -15.34
N TYR A 145 -13.69 -0.13 -14.70
CA TYR A 145 -13.87 -1.53 -14.29
C TYR A 145 -13.94 -2.50 -15.48
N ARG A 146 -14.42 -2.09 -16.65
CA ARG A 146 -14.50 -2.97 -17.83
C ARG A 146 -13.10 -3.28 -18.34
N GLU A 147 -12.25 -2.27 -18.45
CA GLU A 147 -10.85 -2.44 -18.83
C GLU A 147 -10.06 -3.17 -17.74
N TYR A 148 -10.33 -2.91 -16.46
CA TYR A 148 -9.73 -3.64 -15.34
C TYR A 148 -9.96 -5.16 -15.48
N VAL A 149 -11.20 -5.57 -15.71
CA VAL A 149 -11.56 -6.98 -15.95
C VAL A 149 -10.91 -7.50 -17.23
N SER A 150 -10.93 -6.72 -18.32
CA SER A 150 -10.33 -7.13 -19.61
C SER A 150 -8.82 -7.35 -19.50
N LEU A 151 -8.10 -6.48 -18.80
CA LEU A 151 -6.67 -6.60 -18.56
C LEU A 151 -6.35 -7.82 -17.71
N ALA A 152 -7.09 -8.04 -16.62
CA ALA A 152 -6.90 -9.22 -15.78
C ALA A 152 -7.15 -10.53 -16.54
N VAL A 153 -8.19 -10.58 -17.38
CA VAL A 153 -8.47 -11.74 -18.24
C VAL A 153 -7.34 -11.93 -19.25
N ARG A 154 -6.88 -10.87 -19.91
CA ARG A 154 -5.76 -10.94 -20.88
C ARG A 154 -4.49 -11.48 -20.21
N MET A 155 -4.15 -10.97 -19.03
CA MET A 155 -2.99 -11.43 -18.26
C MET A 155 -3.05 -12.92 -17.91
N ALA A 156 -4.25 -13.52 -17.82
CA ALA A 156 -4.40 -14.94 -17.52
C ALA A 156 -4.54 -15.84 -18.75
N THR A 157 -4.88 -15.29 -19.91
CA THR A 157 -5.23 -16.07 -21.12
C THR A 157 -4.24 -15.86 -22.27
N ASP A 158 -3.52 -14.74 -22.31
CA ASP A 158 -2.47 -14.44 -23.27
C ASP A 158 -1.09 -14.67 -22.63
N GLN A 159 -0.57 -15.89 -22.78
CA GLN A 159 0.70 -16.29 -22.19
C GLN A 159 1.88 -15.45 -22.71
N THR A 160 1.83 -14.99 -23.95
CA THR A 160 2.88 -14.16 -24.56
C THR A 160 2.91 -12.80 -23.88
N TYR A 161 1.75 -12.15 -23.77
CA TYR A 161 1.61 -10.87 -23.08
C TYR A 161 2.02 -10.98 -21.60
N TYR A 162 1.56 -12.01 -20.90
CA TYR A 162 1.93 -12.25 -19.51
C TYR A 162 3.44 -12.41 -19.33
N THR A 163 4.08 -13.20 -20.20
CA THR A 163 5.52 -13.47 -20.11
C THR A 163 6.35 -12.22 -20.40
N ASP A 164 5.94 -11.40 -21.37
CA ASP A 164 6.57 -10.11 -21.64
C ASP A 164 6.49 -9.17 -20.43
N VAL A 165 5.26 -8.93 -19.93
CA VAL A 165 5.01 -8.04 -18.77
C VAL A 165 5.82 -8.50 -17.55
N ARG A 166 5.78 -9.80 -17.24
CA ARG A 166 6.50 -10.35 -16.09
C ARG A 166 8.02 -10.24 -16.26
N SER A 167 8.53 -10.45 -17.48
CA SER A 167 9.96 -10.30 -17.78
C SER A 167 10.42 -8.86 -17.57
N ARG A 168 9.67 -7.87 -18.09
CA ARG A 168 9.95 -6.44 -17.89
C ARG A 168 9.88 -6.05 -16.41
N LEU A 169 8.87 -6.53 -15.67
CA LEU A 169 8.77 -6.30 -14.23
C LEU A 169 9.98 -6.83 -13.45
N ILE A 170 10.45 -8.03 -13.78
CA ILE A 170 11.62 -8.62 -13.11
C ILE A 170 12.88 -7.81 -13.43
N ALA A 171 13.07 -7.40 -14.68
CA ALA A 171 14.20 -6.58 -15.11
C ALA A 171 14.18 -5.18 -14.46
N SER A 172 12.99 -4.62 -14.22
CA SER A 172 12.83 -3.28 -13.64
C SER A 172 13.41 -3.17 -12.22
N ARG A 173 13.53 -4.27 -11.47
CA ARG A 173 14.14 -4.29 -10.12
C ARG A 173 15.51 -3.66 -10.00
N HIS A 174 16.27 -3.67 -11.08
CA HIS A 174 17.65 -3.18 -11.11
C HIS A 174 17.79 -1.76 -11.68
N SER A 175 16.72 -1.22 -12.28
CA SER A 175 16.82 0.01 -13.09
C SER A 175 15.66 0.99 -12.88
N ALA A 176 14.51 0.54 -12.41
CA ALA A 176 13.35 1.39 -12.21
C ALA A 176 13.55 2.35 -11.03
N PRO A 177 13.16 3.63 -11.17
CA PRO A 177 13.21 4.62 -10.10
C PRO A 177 12.51 4.18 -8.81
N LEU A 178 11.50 3.31 -8.88
CA LEU A 178 10.80 2.78 -7.71
C LEU A 178 11.75 2.10 -6.70
N TRP A 179 12.85 1.53 -7.17
CA TRP A 179 13.80 0.76 -6.34
C TRP A 179 15.09 1.51 -6.05
N ASP A 180 15.29 2.69 -6.66
CA ASP A 180 16.48 3.52 -6.44
C ASP A 180 16.35 4.34 -5.15
N ARG A 181 16.82 3.75 -4.05
CA ARG A 181 16.84 4.39 -2.73
C ARG A 181 17.73 5.64 -2.70
N HIS A 182 18.82 5.66 -3.47
CA HIS A 182 19.75 6.79 -3.46
C HIS A 182 19.12 7.99 -4.15
N GLN A 183 18.51 7.78 -5.32
CA GLN A 183 17.75 8.82 -6.00
C GLN A 183 16.56 9.29 -5.16
N TRP A 184 15.83 8.38 -4.50
CA TRP A 184 14.73 8.75 -3.62
C TRP A 184 15.18 9.66 -2.47
N CYS A 185 16.25 9.31 -1.76
CA CYS A 185 16.80 10.16 -0.69
C CYS A 185 17.26 11.52 -1.23
N ALA A 186 17.98 11.54 -2.36
CA ALA A 186 18.43 12.78 -2.98
C ALA A 186 17.27 13.69 -3.40
N HIS A 187 16.17 13.12 -3.92
CA HIS A 187 14.95 13.86 -4.24
C HIS A 187 14.26 14.40 -2.98
N MET A 188 14.22 13.62 -1.89
CA MET A 188 13.66 14.07 -0.62
C MET A 188 14.46 15.23 -0.03
N ASP A 189 15.79 15.10 0.00
CA ASP A 189 16.69 16.17 0.47
C ASP A 189 16.51 17.43 -0.36
N ARG A 190 16.44 17.29 -1.69
CA ARG A 190 16.16 18.40 -2.61
C ARG A 190 14.82 19.07 -2.30
N ALA A 191 13.77 18.30 -2.09
CA ALA A 191 12.43 18.82 -1.79
C ALA A 191 12.42 19.62 -0.49
N LEU A 192 13.04 19.09 0.57
CA LEU A 192 13.15 19.74 1.88
C LEU A 192 13.96 21.03 1.80
N MET A 193 15.12 21.01 1.11
CA MET A 193 15.95 22.20 0.92
C MET A 193 15.27 23.28 0.09
N CYS A 194 14.51 22.89 -0.94
CA CYS A 194 13.72 23.79 -1.76
C CYS A 194 12.62 24.49 -0.93
N ALA A 195 11.88 23.73 -0.13
CA ALA A 195 10.88 24.27 0.79
C ALA A 195 11.50 25.21 1.84
N ALA A 196 12.64 24.81 2.44
CA ALA A 196 13.35 25.63 3.42
C ALA A 196 13.90 26.93 2.80
N ARG A 197 14.47 26.88 1.59
CA ARG A 197 14.93 28.07 0.87
C ARG A 197 13.78 29.02 0.58
N HIS A 198 12.65 28.50 0.10
CA HIS A 198 11.45 29.31 -0.17
C HIS A 198 10.96 30.03 1.09
N TRP A 199 10.88 29.30 2.21
CA TRP A 199 10.49 29.87 3.51
C TRP A 199 11.46 30.95 4.01
N THR A 200 12.78 30.68 3.96
CA THR A 200 13.81 31.64 4.42
C THR A 200 13.91 32.91 3.57
N LEU A 201 13.34 32.90 2.36
CA LEU A 201 13.17 34.08 1.52
C LEU A 201 11.83 34.80 1.73
N GLY A 202 11.03 34.39 2.73
CA GLY A 202 9.74 34.98 3.07
C GLY A 202 8.56 34.47 2.24
N GLY A 203 8.73 33.36 1.51
CA GLY A 203 7.68 32.75 0.71
C GLY A 203 6.61 32.03 1.54
N SER A 204 5.35 32.09 1.11
CA SER A 204 4.24 31.31 1.69
C SER A 204 4.16 29.90 1.10
N PRO A 205 3.60 28.88 1.80
CA PRO A 205 3.49 27.52 1.28
C PRO A 205 2.94 27.46 -0.16
N MET A 206 3.63 26.72 -1.03
CA MET A 206 3.26 26.59 -2.45
C MET A 206 3.47 25.16 -2.95
N THR A 207 2.77 24.82 -4.04
CA THR A 207 3.02 23.58 -4.79
C THR A 207 4.29 23.73 -5.62
N PHE A 208 5.11 22.69 -5.66
CA PHE A 208 6.31 22.64 -6.50
C PHE A 208 6.60 21.20 -6.93
N THR A 209 7.39 21.05 -7.99
CA THR A 209 7.95 19.76 -8.42
C THR A 209 9.42 19.73 -8.07
N VAL A 210 9.91 18.59 -7.58
CA VAL A 210 11.31 18.43 -7.15
C VAL A 210 12.30 18.65 -8.31
N SER A 211 11.90 18.37 -9.55
CA SER A 211 12.68 18.66 -10.76
C SER A 211 12.95 20.14 -10.97
N ASP A 212 12.05 21.00 -10.51
CA ASP A 212 12.06 22.45 -10.77
C ASP A 212 12.84 23.20 -9.68
N CYS A 213 13.29 22.49 -8.65
CA CYS A 213 14.07 23.05 -7.55
C CYS A 213 15.52 23.25 -7.98
N ASP A 214 15.85 24.49 -8.36
CA ASP A 214 17.23 24.99 -8.49
C ASP A 214 17.87 25.13 -7.09
N VAL A 215 18.31 24.02 -6.51
CA VAL A 215 19.19 24.04 -5.35
C VAL A 215 20.60 23.71 -5.80
N ASP A 216 21.32 24.76 -6.19
CA ASP A 216 22.78 24.69 -6.25
C ASP A 216 23.28 24.46 -4.82
N SER A 217 23.68 23.22 -4.52
CA SER A 217 23.88 22.72 -3.15
C SER A 217 24.97 23.50 -2.39
N GLY A 218 25.82 24.24 -3.10
CA GLY A 218 26.87 25.08 -2.52
C GLY A 218 26.41 26.43 -1.96
N THR A 219 25.21 26.92 -2.31
CA THR A 219 24.78 28.29 -1.92
C THR A 219 24.10 28.32 -0.55
N ILE A 220 23.40 27.25 -0.15
CA ILE A 220 22.71 27.19 1.15
C ILE A 220 23.71 27.11 2.31
N LEU A 221 24.83 26.40 2.14
CA LEU A 221 25.91 26.32 3.14
C LEU A 221 26.56 27.67 3.48
N ARG A 222 26.58 28.64 2.55
CA ARG A 222 27.15 29.97 2.84
C ARG A 222 26.27 30.82 3.75
N ARG A 223 24.97 30.54 3.84
CA ARG A 223 24.03 31.27 4.73
C ARG A 223 23.88 30.63 6.10
N GLU A 224 24.44 29.44 6.30
CA GLU A 224 24.45 28.71 7.58
C GLU A 224 25.22 29.50 8.67
N VAL A 225 26.17 30.34 8.27
CA VAL A 225 26.90 31.24 9.17
C VAL A 225 26.04 32.43 9.64
N GLU A 226 25.01 32.83 8.89
CA GLU A 226 24.13 33.96 9.24
C GLU A 226 22.85 33.52 9.96
N LEU A 227 22.31 32.33 9.68
CA LEU A 227 21.06 31.82 10.27
C LEU A 227 21.17 31.51 11.77
N HIS A 228 22.36 31.19 12.28
CA HIS A 228 22.57 31.09 13.74
C HIS A 228 22.35 32.42 14.49
N GLN A 229 22.22 33.55 13.77
CA GLN A 229 21.94 34.86 14.34
C GLN A 229 20.52 35.38 14.04
N ALA A 230 19.67 34.61 13.34
CA ALA A 230 18.29 35.01 13.08
C ALA A 230 17.44 34.89 14.37
N PRO A 231 16.58 35.87 14.67
CA PRO A 231 15.68 35.82 15.82
C PRO A 231 14.64 34.69 15.66
N ASP A 232 14.24 34.08 16.78
CA ASP A 232 13.20 33.04 16.79
C ASP A 232 11.87 33.59 16.27
N PRO A 233 11.06 32.75 15.59
CA PRO A 233 9.75 33.18 15.14
C PRO A 233 8.83 33.48 16.33
N PRO A 234 7.90 34.45 16.21
CA PRO A 234 6.95 34.79 17.28
C PRO A 234 6.14 33.56 17.70
N GLY A 235 6.22 33.20 18.99
CA GLY A 235 5.52 32.04 19.56
C GLY A 235 6.32 30.73 19.58
N TRP A 236 7.60 30.75 19.21
CA TRP A 236 8.48 29.59 19.35
C TRP A 236 8.89 29.38 20.82
N THR A 237 8.65 28.18 21.35
CA THR A 237 8.95 27.78 22.75
C THR A 237 10.01 26.68 22.83
N GLY A 238 10.71 26.40 21.72
CA GLY A 238 11.78 25.41 21.70
C GLY A 238 13.03 25.93 22.41
N ASP A 239 13.89 25.04 22.86
CA ASP A 239 15.22 25.37 23.34
C ASP A 239 16.23 25.02 22.24
N ARG A 240 17.13 25.94 21.90
CA ARG A 240 18.14 25.72 20.84
C ARG A 240 19.25 24.77 21.30
N ASP A 241 19.42 24.59 22.61
CA ASP A 241 20.48 23.78 23.20
C ASP A 241 20.06 22.33 23.43
N HIS A 242 20.01 21.54 22.35
CA HIS A 242 19.88 20.07 22.44
C HIS A 242 21.21 19.30 22.47
N HIS A 243 22.35 19.99 22.52
CA HIS A 243 23.67 19.35 22.58
C HIS A 243 24.19 19.05 23.99
N GLN A 244 23.43 19.33 25.05
CA GLN A 244 23.81 18.95 26.42
C GLN A 244 22.63 18.32 27.19
N ARG A 245 22.12 17.18 26.73
CA ARG A 245 21.38 16.28 27.64
C ARG A 245 22.36 15.33 28.34
N PRO A 246 22.39 15.25 29.68
CA PRO A 246 23.18 14.24 30.36
C PRO A 246 22.67 12.84 29.98
N LYS A 247 23.59 11.90 29.77
CA LYS A 247 23.26 10.51 29.42
C LYS A 247 22.43 9.88 30.54
N MET A 248 21.20 9.45 30.22
CA MET A 248 20.32 8.70 31.13
C MET A 248 21.00 7.40 31.60
N ALA A 249 21.00 7.18 32.91
CA ALA A 249 21.57 5.99 33.56
C ALA A 249 20.83 4.71 33.15
N GLU A 250 21.55 3.60 33.04
CA GLU A 250 21.03 2.33 32.50
C GLU A 250 19.77 1.80 33.20
N GLY A 251 19.58 2.10 34.49
CA GLY A 251 18.43 1.65 35.28
C GLY A 251 17.07 2.26 34.90
N GLU A 252 17.03 3.41 34.21
CA GLU A 252 15.76 4.03 33.77
C GLU A 252 15.24 3.45 32.45
N ARG A 253 16.13 2.93 31.59
CA ARG A 253 15.75 2.31 30.31
C ARG A 253 15.04 0.96 30.47
N GLU A 254 15.18 0.32 31.62
CA GLU A 254 14.60 -0.99 31.91
C GLU A 254 13.19 -0.88 32.53
N ARG A 255 12.88 0.28 33.15
CA ARG A 255 11.53 0.61 33.65
C ARG A 255 10.57 1.00 32.53
N GLU A 256 11.03 1.73 31.51
CA GLU A 256 10.20 2.03 30.33
C GLU A 256 9.89 0.76 29.53
N ARG A 257 10.83 -0.20 29.45
CA ARG A 257 10.64 -1.44 28.69
C ARG A 257 9.63 -2.41 29.31
N THR A 258 9.36 -2.31 30.60
CA THR A 258 8.41 -3.17 31.33
C THR A 258 7.01 -2.57 31.47
N ALA A 259 6.88 -1.24 31.30
CA ALA A 259 5.59 -0.54 31.36
C ALA A 259 4.70 -0.80 30.12
N ASP A 260 5.29 -1.03 28.93
CA ASP A 260 4.54 -1.28 27.69
C ASP A 260 3.88 -2.67 27.62
N THR A 261 4.18 -3.58 28.56
CA THR A 261 3.64 -4.95 28.59
C THR A 261 2.47 -5.18 29.56
N ALA A 262 1.97 -4.15 30.25
CA ALA A 262 0.88 -4.30 31.21
C ALA A 262 -0.36 -3.46 30.84
N VAL A 263 -1.17 -3.97 29.91
CA VAL A 263 -2.58 -3.56 29.78
C VAL A 263 -3.46 -4.73 30.22
N SER A 264 -4.01 -4.65 31.43
CA SER A 264 -5.00 -5.60 31.96
C SER A 264 -6.38 -5.38 31.33
N PRO A 265 -7.16 -6.46 31.07
CA PRO A 265 -8.48 -6.37 30.45
C PRO A 265 -9.56 -6.13 31.52
N SER A 266 -9.75 -4.89 31.95
CA SER A 266 -10.90 -4.53 32.81
C SER A 266 -11.23 -3.03 32.76
N SER A 267 -11.71 -2.52 31.63
CA SER A 267 -12.33 -1.18 31.56
C SER A 267 -13.17 -0.93 30.30
N LEU A 268 -13.93 -1.95 29.85
CA LEU A 268 -14.97 -1.77 28.83
C LEU A 268 -16.28 -2.34 29.34
N THR A 269 -16.99 -1.55 30.15
CA THR A 269 -18.43 -1.71 30.37
C THR A 269 -19.12 -0.35 30.19
N ASP A 270 -20.19 -0.41 29.40
CA ASP A 270 -21.34 0.48 29.31
C ASP A 270 -21.20 1.81 28.54
N VAL A 271 -21.45 1.71 27.23
CA VAL A 271 -22.10 2.78 26.47
C VAL A 271 -23.37 2.20 25.84
N VAL A 272 -24.51 2.49 26.45
CA VAL A 272 -25.86 2.22 25.92
C VAL A 272 -26.19 3.29 24.86
N PRO A 273 -26.73 2.94 23.67
CA PRO A 273 -27.14 3.93 22.67
C PRO A 273 -28.52 4.53 22.99
N PRO A 274 -28.77 5.81 22.67
CA PRO A 274 -30.04 6.48 22.98
C PRO A 274 -31.19 6.03 22.07
N GLU A 275 -32.37 5.90 22.67
CA GLU A 275 -33.63 5.48 22.07
C GLU A 275 -34.11 6.42 20.94
N ALA A 276 -34.54 5.82 19.83
CA ALA A 276 -35.22 6.51 18.73
C ALA A 276 -36.68 6.81 19.13
N LYS A 277 -37.03 8.09 19.22
CA LYS A 277 -38.42 8.56 19.36
C LYS A 277 -39.24 8.12 18.14
N ARG A 278 -40.22 7.24 18.35
CA ARG A 278 -41.32 6.99 17.42
C ARG A 278 -42.31 8.17 17.50
N GLY A 279 -42.60 8.79 16.36
CA GLY A 279 -43.74 9.70 16.22
C GLY A 279 -45.06 8.92 16.17
N PRO A 280 -46.20 9.54 16.53
CA PRO A 280 -47.49 8.88 16.51
C PRO A 280 -48.06 8.82 15.09
N SER A 281 -48.69 7.70 14.77
CA SER A 281 -49.52 7.45 13.61
C SER A 281 -50.93 8.00 13.82
N GLU A 282 -51.41 8.81 12.87
CA GLU A 282 -52.80 8.84 12.39
C GLU A 282 -52.77 8.69 10.87
#